data_AF-A0A940KPL1-F1
#
_entry.id   AF-A0A940KPL1-F1
#
_cell.length_a   1.000
_cell.length_b   1.000
_cell.length_c   1.000
_cell.angle_alpha   90.00
_cell.angle_beta   90.00
_cell.angle_gamma   90.00
#
_symmetry.space_group_name_H-M   'P 1'
#
loop_
_entity.id
_entity.type
_entity.pdbx_description
1 polymer ?
#
loop_
_entity_poly.entity_id
_entity_poly.type
_entity_poly.pdbx_seq_one_letter_code
_entity_poly.pdbx_strand_id
1 'polypeptide(L)'
;GYLNTKGSFWYVGPNLQFKLGKDWSAELSGMYRTDITNGQFISKGYGRVNTGVQKKISPAATLRLSINDIFYTQANNGIIN
;
A
#
# COMPACT_ATOMS: atom_id res chain seq x y z
N GLY A 1 4.38 32.38 19.89
CA GLY A 1 3.07 31.69 19.92
C GLY A 1 3.31 30.21 19.73
N TYR A 2 2.70 29.36 20.54
CA TYR A 2 2.90 27.91 20.45
C TYR A 2 2.23 27.36 19.18
N LEU A 3 3.05 26.87 18.25
CA LEU A 3 2.56 26.13 17.09
C LEU A 3 2.04 24.78 17.57
N ASN A 4 0.72 24.60 17.53
CA ASN A 4 0.08 23.32 17.86
C ASN A 4 0.37 22.33 16.73
N THR A 5 1.33 21.43 16.95
CA THR A 5 1.79 20.40 16.00
C THR A 5 0.98 19.10 16.09
N LYS A 6 -0.13 19.07 16.83
CA LYS A 6 -0.97 17.87 16.97
C LYS A 6 -1.79 17.63 15.70
N GLY A 7 -1.27 16.78 14.81
CA GLY A 7 -2.03 16.18 13.71
C GLY A 7 -2.42 14.74 14.04
N SER A 8 -3.72 14.43 13.99
CA SER A 8 -4.19 13.04 13.99
C SER A 8 -4.42 12.62 12.54
N PHE A 9 -3.94 11.43 12.17
CA PHE A 9 -4.23 10.84 10.86
C PHE A 9 -4.85 9.46 11.05
N TRP A 10 -5.65 9.06 10.08
CA TRP A 10 -6.24 7.73 10.02
C TRP A 10 -5.47 6.90 9.01
N TYR A 11 -5.23 5.63 9.36
CA TYR A 11 -4.59 4.64 8.51
C TYR A 11 -5.40 3.36 8.52
N VAL A 12 -5.64 2.81 7.33
CA VAL A 12 -6.23 1.49 7.17
C VAL A 12 -5.40 0.70 6.18
N GLY A 13 -5.17 -0.58 6.46
CA GLY A 13 -4.28 -1.43 5.68
C GLY A 13 -4.78 -2.87 5.57
N PRO A 14 -5.85 -3.16 4.79
CA PRO A 14 -6.34 -4.52 4.65
C PRO A 14 -5.33 -5.40 3.90
N ASN A 15 -5.21 -6.65 4.34
CA ASN A 15 -4.45 -7.69 3.67
C ASN A 15 -5.33 -8.94 3.53
N LEU A 16 -5.49 -9.41 2.30
CA LEU A 16 -6.30 -10.56 1.94
C LEU A 16 -5.40 -11.59 1.25
N GLN A 17 -5.50 -12.84 1.68
CA GLN A 17 -4.79 -13.96 1.07
C GLN A 17 -5.80 -15.03 0.68
N PHE A 18 -5.65 -15.52 -0.55
CA PHE A 18 -6.55 -16.47 -1.16
C PHE A 18 -5.75 -17.73 -1.54
N LYS A 19 -6.27 -18.90 -1.17
CA LYS A 19 -5.80 -20.18 -1.72
C LYS A 19 -6.65 -20.48 -2.95
N LEU A 20 -6.04 -20.40 -4.12
CA LEU A 20 -6.72 -20.63 -5.41
C LEU A 20 -6.70 -22.11 -5.81
N GLY A 21 -5.83 -22.89 -5.19
CA GLY A 21 -5.71 -24.34 -5.37
C GLY A 21 -4.64 -24.91 -4.45
N LYS A 22 -4.22 -26.16 -4.71
CA LYS A 22 -3.19 -26.84 -3.91
C LYS A 22 -1.84 -26.12 -3.93
N ASP A 23 -1.47 -25.61 -5.10
CA ASP A 23 -0.14 -25.02 -5.34
C ASP A 23 -0.19 -23.54 -5.72
N TRP A 24 -1.37 -22.92 -5.75
CA TRP A 24 -1.54 -21.51 -6.10
C TRP A 24 -2.14 -20.72 -4.95
N SER A 25 -1.56 -19.57 -4.69
CA SER A 25 -2.10 -18.55 -3.81
C SER A 25 -2.05 -17.19 -4.48
N ALA A 26 -2.97 -16.31 -4.07
CA ALA A 26 -2.95 -14.92 -4.44
C ALA A 26 -3.05 -14.05 -3.18
N GLU A 27 -2.51 -12.86 -3.26
CA GLU A 27 -2.57 -11.85 -2.20
C GLU A 27 -3.07 -10.53 -2.78
N LEU A 28 -3.91 -9.84 -2.03
CA LEU A 28 -4.35 -8.48 -2.32
C LEU A 28 -4.18 -7.68 -1.03
N SER A 29 -3.46 -6.57 -1.12
CA SER A 29 -3.32 -5.65 0.00
C SER A 29 -3.60 -4.23 -0.44
N GLY A 30 -4.19 -3.47 0.47
CA GLY A 30 -4.39 -2.04 0.30
C GLY A 30 -3.80 -1.31 1.49
N MET A 31 -3.46 -0.05 1.29
CA MET A 31 -3.37 0.90 2.38
C MET A 31 -4.01 2.22 1.95
N TYR A 32 -4.54 2.94 2.93
CA TYR A 32 -4.96 4.32 2.76
C TYR A 32 -4.61 5.09 4.02
N ARG A 33 -4.08 6.31 3.84
CA ARG A 33 -3.88 7.26 4.92
C ARG A 33 -4.49 8.60 4.59
N THR A 34 -5.04 9.28 5.59
CA THR A 34 -5.48 10.69 5.47
C THR A 34 -4.28 11.64 5.45
N ASP A 35 -4.54 12.92 5.15
CA ASP A 35 -3.54 13.99 5.24
C ASP A 35 -2.85 13.97 6.62
N ILE A 36 -1.52 14.09 6.62
CA ILE A 36 -0.73 14.24 7.83
C ILE A 36 -0.34 15.71 7.92
N THR A 37 -0.86 16.39 8.94
CA THR A 37 -0.49 17.77 9.25
C THR A 37 0.63 17.76 10.27
N ASN A 38 1.80 18.30 9.91
CA ASN A 38 2.92 18.47 10.82
C ASN A 38 3.39 19.94 10.78
N GLY A 39 2.98 20.72 11.77
CA GLY A 39 3.25 22.16 11.82
C GLY A 39 2.66 22.88 10.61
N GLN A 40 3.52 23.44 9.74
CA GLN A 40 3.13 24.13 8.51
C GLN A 40 3.09 23.23 7.27
N PHE A 41 3.50 21.96 7.38
CA PHE A 41 3.54 21.03 6.25
C PHE A 41 2.34 20.09 6.25
N ILE A 42 1.62 20.04 5.12
CA ILE A 42 0.54 19.09 4.87
C ILE A 42 1.05 18.04 3.88
N SER A 43 1.32 16.83 4.36
CA SER A 43 1.53 15.69 3.49
C SER A 43 0.19 15.13 3.08
N LYS A 44 -0.12 15.16 1.77
CA LYS A 44 -1.38 14.66 1.26
C LYS A 44 -1.53 13.17 1.53
N GLY A 45 -2.75 12.79 1.90
CA GLY A 45 -3.18 11.42 2.03
C GLY A 45 -3.07 10.72 0.69
N TYR A 46 -2.70 9.44 0.73
CA TYR A 46 -2.62 8.61 -0.44
C TYR A 46 -3.06 7.19 -0.11
N GLY A 47 -3.53 6.51 -1.16
CA GLY A 47 -3.79 5.08 -1.13
C GLY A 47 -2.72 4.33 -1.91
N ARG A 48 -2.63 3.03 -1.69
CA ARG A 48 -1.86 2.11 -2.55
C ARG A 48 -2.50 0.74 -2.52
N VAL A 49 -2.56 0.08 -3.67
CA VAL A 49 -3.04 -1.30 -3.79
C VAL A 49 -1.96 -2.16 -4.39
N ASN A 50 -1.65 -3.29 -3.76
CA ASN A 50 -0.68 -4.27 -4.24
C ASN A 50 -1.36 -5.61 -4.41
N THR A 51 -0.92 -6.36 -5.40
CA THR A 51 -1.39 -7.71 -5.64
C THR A 51 -0.22 -8.64 -5.90
N GLY A 52 -0.40 -9.92 -5.65
CA GLY A 52 0.60 -10.93 -5.95
C GLY A 52 -0.02 -12.28 -6.21
N VAL A 53 0.65 -13.08 -7.02
CA VAL A 53 0.31 -14.48 -7.27
C VAL A 53 1.55 -15.31 -7.02
N GLN A 54 1.36 -16.43 -6.33
CA GLN A 54 2.41 -17.36 -5.98
C GLN A 54 2.03 -18.75 -6.45
N LYS A 55 3.00 -19.44 -7.06
CA LYS A 55 2.91 -20.83 -7.48
C LYS A 55 4.00 -21.65 -6.81
N LYS A 56 3.62 -22.67 -6.05
CA LYS A 56 4.53 -23.70 -5.56
C LYS A 56 4.93 -24.59 -6.73
N ILE A 57 6.24 -24.66 -7.00
CA ILE A 57 6.79 -25.50 -8.08
C ILE A 57 7.22 -26.85 -7.53
N SER A 58 7.78 -26.86 -6.32
CA SER A 58 8.15 -28.06 -5.58
C SER A 58 8.10 -27.78 -4.07
N PRO A 59 8.26 -28.78 -3.19
CA PRO A 59 8.39 -28.55 -1.75
C PRO A 59 9.51 -27.57 -1.37
N ALA A 60 10.57 -27.49 -2.19
CA ALA A 60 11.73 -26.64 -1.96
C ALA A 60 11.75 -25.35 -2.81
N ALA A 61 10.80 -25.17 -3.74
CA ALA A 61 10.83 -24.04 -4.67
C ALA A 61 9.43 -23.45 -4.92
N THR A 62 9.35 -22.13 -4.89
CA THR A 62 8.11 -21.38 -5.12
C THR A 62 8.42 -20.14 -5.95
N LEU A 63 7.63 -19.91 -6.98
CA LEU A 63 7.70 -18.73 -7.82
C LEU A 63 6.64 -17.72 -7.36
N ARG A 64 7.01 -16.45 -7.21
CA ARG A 64 6.11 -15.36 -6.86
C ARG A 64 6.25 -14.23 -7.87
N LEU A 65 5.11 -13.73 -8.32
CA LEU A 65 4.99 -12.49 -9.07
C LEU A 65 4.20 -11.50 -8.22
N SER A 66 4.74 -10.31 -7.99
CA SER A 66 4.08 -9.25 -7.21
C SER A 66 4.08 -7.96 -8.00
N ILE A 67 2.93 -7.29 -8.01
CA ILE A 67 2.75 -5.97 -8.63
C ILE A 67 2.40 -4.98 -7.52
N ASN A 68 3.20 -3.94 -7.44
CA ASN A 68 3.09 -2.90 -6.43
C ASN A 68 2.42 -1.68 -7.03
N ASP A 69 1.48 -1.10 -6.27
CA ASP A 69 0.71 0.09 -6.68
C ASP A 69 0.06 -0.09 -8.07
N ILE A 70 -0.83 -1.08 -8.18
CA ILE A 70 -1.45 -1.47 -9.46
C ILE A 70 -2.25 -0.35 -10.14
N PHE A 71 -2.65 0.67 -9.37
CA PHE A 71 -3.40 1.83 -9.84
C PHE A 71 -2.53 3.07 -10.00
N TYR A 72 -1.20 2.95 -9.81
CA TYR A 72 -0.25 4.06 -9.92
C TYR A 72 -0.65 5.28 -9.07
N THR A 73 -1.19 5.00 -7.89
CA THR A 73 -1.74 6.00 -6.97
C THR A 73 -0.66 6.78 -6.20
N GLN A 74 0.57 6.29 -6.23
CA GLN A 74 1.75 6.91 -5.64
C GLN A 74 2.57 7.73 -6.65
N ALA A 75 1.97 8.14 -7.78
CA ALA A 75 2.59 9.07 -8.70
C ALA A 75 2.84 10.41 -8.02
N ASN A 76 4.11 10.70 -7.68
CA ASN A 76 4.55 12.01 -7.23
C ASN A 76 4.51 12.99 -8.41
N ASN A 77 3.33 13.48 -8.77
CA ASN A 77 3.20 14.59 -9.72
C ASN A 77 3.43 15.90 -8.97
N GLY A 78 4.70 16.23 -8.76
CA GLY A 78 5.10 17.55 -8.29
C GLY A 78 4.92 18.58 -9.41
N ILE A 79 3.84 19.34 -9.39
CA ILE A 79 3.75 20.58 -10.18
C ILE A 79 4.46 21.65 -9.35
N ILE A 80 5.63 22.09 -9.83
CA ILE A 80 6.27 23.32 -9.36
C ILE A 80 5.55 24.48 -10.06
N ASN A 81 4.99 25.40 -9.29
CA ASN A 81 4.46 26.68 -9.77
C ASN A 81 5.41 27.79 -9.34
#